data_AF-A0A9E4L6H0-F1
#
_entry.id   AF-A0A9E4L6H0-F1
#
_cell.length_a   1.000
_cell.length_b   1.000
_cell.length_c   1.000
_cell.angle_alpha   90.00
_cell.angle_beta   90.00
_cell.angle_gamma   90.00
#
_symmetry.space_group_name_H-M   'P 1'
#
loop_
_entity.id
_entity.type
_entity.pdbx_description
1 polymer ?
#
loop_
_entity_poly.entity_id
_entity_poly.type
_entity_poly.pdbx_seq_one_letter_code
_entity_poly.pdbx_strand_id
1 'polypeptide(L)' 'MALLHDGRLLVVEYKGAHIADGADTAEKRTIGELWERKSNGTGLFSLVEKNVNGKNARQQLMERIGAA' A
#
# COMPACT_ATOMS: atom_id res chain seq x y z
N MET A 1 2.79 5.69 8.29
CA MET A 1 3.49 4.41 8.51
C MET A 1 3.08 3.87 9.87
N ALA A 2 3.05 2.56 10.05
CA ALA A 2 2.68 1.92 11.30
C ALA A 2 3.47 0.62 11.51
N LEU A 3 3.83 0.31 12.75
CA LEU A 3 4.37 -1.01 13.12
C LEU A 3 3.19 -1.93 13.44
N LEU A 4 3.10 -3.06 12.75
CA LEU A 4 2.08 -4.07 13.00
C LEU A 4 2.46 -4.92 14.22
N HIS A 5 1.46 -5.56 14.83
CA HIS A 5 1.67 -6.43 16.01
C HIS A 5 2.57 -7.64 15.73
N ASP A 6 2.69 -8.05 14.46
CA ASP A 6 3.58 -9.12 14.02
C ASP A 6 5.01 -8.65 13.68
N GLY A 7 5.33 -7.37 13.95
CA GLY A 7 6.66 -6.81 13.75
C GLY A 7 6.92 -6.26 12.35
N ARG A 8 5.96 -6.34 11.41
CA ARG A 8 6.11 -5.77 10.07
C ARG A 8 5.87 -4.25 10.07
N LEU A 9 6.66 -3.49 9.30
CA LEU A 9 6.45 -2.07 9.07
C LEU A 9 5.53 -1.83 7.87
N LEU A 10 4.34 -1.30 8.12
CA LEU A 10 3.39 -0.91 7.09
C LEU A 10 3.61 0.55 6.64
N VAL A 11 3.88 0.71 5.35
CA VAL A 11 3.96 1.99 4.65
C VAL A 11 2.73 2.10 3.76
N VAL A 12 1.92 3.15 4.02
CA VAL A 12 0.70 3.41 3.25
C VAL A 12 0.82 4.76 2.59
N GLU A 13 0.60 4.79 1.28
CA GLU A 13 0.37 6.02 0.54
C GLU A 13 -1.10 6.07 0.14
N TYR A 14 -1.82 7.10 0.61
CA TYR A 14 -3.19 7.36 0.17
C TYR A 14 -3.18 8.33 -1.00
N LYS A 15 -3.85 7.96 -2.08
CA LYS A 15 -3.96 8.78 -3.27
C LYS A 15 -5.39 9.31 -3.43
N GLY A 16 -5.49 10.63 -3.45
CA GLY A 16 -6.75 11.35 -3.68
C GLY A 16 -7.20 11.25 -5.14
N ALA A 17 -8.51 11.34 -5.36
CA ALA A 17 -9.21 11.09 -6.63
C ALA A 17 -8.78 11.96 -7.84
N HIS A 18 -7.80 12.87 -7.69
CA HIS A 18 -7.43 13.83 -8.72
C HIS A 18 -6.13 13.49 -9.48
N ILE A 19 -5.51 12.34 -9.21
CA ILE A 19 -4.19 12.00 -9.78
C ILE A 19 -4.12 10.57 -10.32
N ALA A 20 -5.26 9.89 -10.51
CA ALA A 20 -5.37 8.44 -10.66
C ALA A 20 -4.50 7.82 -11.78
N ASP A 21 -4.24 8.52 -12.89
CA ASP A 21 -3.58 7.97 -14.08
C ASP A 21 -2.32 8.73 -14.54
N GLY A 22 -1.50 9.22 -13.60
CA GLY A 22 -0.18 9.78 -13.92
C GLY A 22 0.94 8.74 -13.82
N ALA A 23 1.98 8.85 -14.67
CA ALA A 23 3.22 8.04 -14.62
C ALA A 23 3.84 7.95 -13.21
N ASP A 24 3.70 9.02 -12.42
CA ASP A 24 4.09 9.12 -10.99
C ASP A 24 3.58 7.94 -10.13
N THR A 25 2.39 7.44 -10.46
CA THR A 25 1.75 6.32 -9.74
C THR A 25 2.42 4.99 -10.02
N ALA A 26 2.79 4.76 -11.28
CA ALA A 26 3.48 3.56 -11.70
C ALA A 26 4.89 3.52 -11.10
N GLU A 27 5.56 4.67 -11.05
CA GLU A 27 6.86 4.81 -10.40
C GLU A 27 6.77 4.53 -8.89
N LYS A 28 5.81 5.15 -8.19
CA LYS A 28 5.60 4.92 -6.75
C LYS A 28 5.26 3.47 -6.42
N ARG A 29 4.42 2.82 -7.23
CA ARG A 29 4.15 1.38 -7.09
C ARG A 29 5.42 0.57 -7.28
N THR A 30 6.20 0.84 -8.33
CA THR A 30 7.45 0.12 -8.61
C THR A 30 8.47 0.27 -7.49
N ILE A 31 8.66 1.49 -6.98
CA ILE A 31 9.60 1.78 -5.89
C ILE A 31 9.12 1.13 -4.59
N GLY A 32 7.83 1.26 -4.26
CA GLY A 32 7.25 0.67 -3.05
C GLY A 32 7.33 -0.86 -3.03
N GLU A 33 7.07 -1.51 -4.17
CA GLU A 33 7.25 -2.96 -4.33
C GLU A 33 8.72 -3.38 -4.22
N LEU A 34 9.65 -2.61 -4.80
CA LEU A 34 11.07 -2.88 -4.67
C LEU A 34 11.52 -2.77 -3.21
N TRP A 35 11.09 -1.74 -2.50
CA TRP A 35 11.37 -1.56 -1.07
C TRP A 35 10.83 -2.74 -0.24
N GLU A 36 9.58 -3.15 -0.49
CA GLU A 36 9.00 -4.32 0.17
C GLU A 36 9.81 -5.59 -0.08
N ARG A 37 10.18 -5.87 -1.34
CA ARG A 37 11.01 -7.02 -1.70
C ARG A 37 12.38 -6.97 -1.00
N LYS A 38 12.95 -5.78 -0.84
CA LYS A 38 14.24 -5.57 -0.14
C LYS A 38 14.12 -5.62 1.38
N SER A 39 12.92 -5.54 1.95
CA SER A 39 12.68 -5.62 3.39
C SER A 39 12.80 -7.03 3.98
N ASN A 40 12.99 -8.06 3.15
CA ASN A 40 13.12 -9.46 3.58
C ASN A 40 11.95 -9.94 4.47
N GLY A 41 10.73 -9.52 4.13
CA GLY A 41 9.49 -9.90 4.83
C GLY A 41 9.14 -9.02 6.04
N THR A 42 9.98 -8.03 6.38
CA THR A 42 9.75 -7.13 7.52
C THR A 42 8.99 -5.85 7.17
N GLY A 43 8.79 -5.56 5.87
CA GLY A 43 8.07 -4.39 5.39
C GLY A 43 6.85 -4.77 4.57
N LEU A 44 5.81 -3.94 4.64
CA LEU A 44 4.65 -3.97 3.75
C LEU A 44 4.44 -2.60 3.13
N PHE A 45 4.29 -2.54 1.82
CA PHE A 45 3.91 -1.33 1.10
C PHE A 45 2.48 -1.45 0.54
N SER A 46 1.68 -0.41 0.71
CA SER A 46 0.33 -0.32 0.18
C SER A 46 0.06 1.05 -0.40
N LEU A 47 -0.29 1.08 -1.69
CA LEU A 47 -0.89 2.25 -2.31
C LEU A 47 -2.41 2.06 -2.27
N VAL A 48 -3.12 2.98 -1.62
CA VAL A 48 -4.57 2.90 -1.46
C VAL A 48 -5.27 4.12 -2.03
N GLU A 49 -6.44 3.91 -2.61
CA GLU A 49 -7.27 4.99 -3.17
C GLU A 49 -8.66 4.96 -2.54
N LYS A 50 -9.45 6.00 -2.78
CA LYS A 50 -10.83 6.08 -2.26
C LYS A 50 -11.64 4.83 -2.58
N ASN A 51 -11.59 4.38 -3.83
CA ASN A 51 -12.21 3.14 -4.29
C ASN A 51 -11.36 2.51 -5.40
N VAL A 52 -11.00 1.24 -5.25
CA VAL A 52 -10.34 0.43 -6.28
C VAL A 52 -11.06 -0.90 -6.36
N ASN A 53 -11.50 -1.31 -7.54
CA ASN A 53 -12.19 -2.60 -7.76
C ASN A 53 -13.34 -2.86 -6.76
N GLY A 54 -14.13 -1.82 -6.47
CA GLY A 54 -15.25 -1.90 -5.51
C GLY A 54 -14.87 -1.91 -4.02
N LYS A 55 -13.58 -1.77 -3.69
CA LYS A 55 -13.07 -1.77 -2.31
C LYS A 55 -12.69 -0.36 -1.88
N ASN A 56 -13.17 0.06 -0.72
CA ASN A 56 -12.71 1.30 -0.09
C ASN A 56 -11.29 1.15 0.48
N ALA A 57 -10.66 2.26 0.86
CA ALA A 57 -9.29 2.27 1.39
C ALA A 57 -9.09 1.33 2.59
N ARG A 58 -10.08 1.20 3.49
CA ARG A 58 -9.99 0.29 4.64
C ARG A 58 -9.94 -1.17 4.17
N GLN A 59 -10.79 -1.57 3.24
CA GLN A 59 -10.81 -2.93 2.71
C GLN A 59 -9.49 -3.27 2.01
N GLN A 60 -8.93 -2.35 1.22
CA GLN A 60 -7.61 -2.51 0.59
C GLN A 60 -6.50 -2.73 1.63
N LEU A 61 -6.52 -1.99 2.75
CA LEU A 61 -5.55 -2.15 3.83
C LEU A 61 -5.69 -3.48 4.57
N MET A 62 -6.93 -3.89 4.89
CA MET A 62 -7.19 -5.14 5.61
C MET A 62 -6.67 -6.36 4.83
N GLU A 63 -6.92 -6.40 3.52
CA GLU A 63 -6.39 -7.44 2.64
C GLU A 63 -4.87 -7.44 2.62
N ARG A 64 -4.24 -6.27 2.61
CA ARG A 64 -2.77 -6.16 2.56
C ARG A 64 -2.09 -6.65 3.83
N ILE A 65 -2.65 -6.34 4.99
CA ILE A 65 -2.09 -6.78 6.27
C ILE A 65 -2.44 -8.23 6.60
N GLY A 66 -3.34 -8.86 5.84
CA GLY A 66 -3.80 -10.23 6.07
C GLY A 66 -4.78 -10.37 7.23
N ALA A 67 -5.47 -9.27 7.59
CA ALA A 67 -6.53 -9.29 8.58
C ALA A 67 -7.85 -9.59 7.85
N ALA A 68 -8.37 -10.81 8.04
CA ALA A 68 -9.70 -11.21 7.60
C ALA A 68 -10.80 -10.58 8.46
#